data_AF-A0A0F9UV86-F1
#
_entry.id   AF-A0A0F9UV86-F1
#
_cell.length_a   1.000
_cell.length_b   1.000
_cell.length_c   1.000
_cell.angle_alpha   90.00
_cell.angle_beta   90.00
_cell.angle_gamma   90.00
#
_symmetry.space_group_name_H-M   'P 1'
#
loop_
_entity.id
_entity.type
_entity.pdbx_description
1 polymer ?
#
loop_
_entity_poly.entity_id
_entity_poly.type
_entity_poly.pdbx_seq_one_letter_code
_entity_poly.pdbx_strand_id
1 'polypeptide(L)'
;MTQAYSDKTRENIDTALPNIEIFPVTQMECNYNLENLDHADEYTITEPGWYWWSCFPGCLPDSEAFGPFDTKEKALEDARDF
;
A
#
# COMPACT_ATOMS: atom_id res chain seq x y z
N MET A 1 -0.23 -8.96 0.97
CA MET A 1 -0.24 -7.87 -0.03
C MET A 1 -1.20 -8.27 -1.15
N THR A 2 -1.86 -7.32 -1.81
CA THR A 2 -2.84 -7.56 -2.88
C THR A 2 -2.80 -6.41 -3.86
N GLN A 3 -2.64 -6.72 -5.15
CA GLN A 3 -2.74 -5.73 -6.21
C GLN A 3 -4.20 -5.42 -6.54
N ALA A 4 -4.48 -4.16 -6.86
CA ALA A 4 -5.81 -3.67 -7.20
C ALA A 4 -5.75 -2.57 -8.28
N TYR A 5 -6.92 -2.27 -8.85
CA TYR A 5 -7.10 -1.15 -9.77
C TYR A 5 -7.72 0.03 -9.00
N SER A 6 -7.11 1.20 -9.14
CA SER A 6 -7.67 2.48 -8.67
C SER A 6 -9.00 2.77 -9.35
N ASP A 7 -9.04 2.58 -10.66
CA ASP A 7 -10.26 2.62 -11.44
C ASP A 7 -10.82 1.20 -11.64
N LYS A 8 -11.94 0.91 -10.98
CA LYS A 8 -12.64 -0.38 -11.07
C LYS A 8 -13.04 -0.74 -12.50
N THR A 9 -13.25 0.24 -13.39
CA THR A 9 -13.61 -0.05 -14.79
C THR A 9 -12.49 -0.77 -15.55
N ARG A 10 -11.23 -0.61 -15.10
CA ARG A 10 -10.05 -1.27 -15.67
C ARG A 10 -9.96 -2.76 -15.36
N GLU A 11 -10.73 -3.27 -14.40
CA GLU A 11 -10.78 -4.70 -14.06
C GLU A 11 -11.24 -5.57 -15.26
N ASN A 12 -11.98 -4.99 -16.20
CA ASN A 12 -12.50 -5.69 -17.39
C ASN A 12 -11.67 -5.44 -18.67
N ILE A 13 -10.50 -4.79 -18.55
CA ILE A 13 -9.62 -4.51 -19.69
C ILE A 13 -8.43 -5.48 -19.63
N ASP A 14 -8.39 -6.45 -20.55
CA ASP A 14 -7.40 -7.55 -20.58
C ASP A 14 -5.94 -7.08 -20.57
N THR A 15 -5.66 -5.86 -21.05
CA THR A 15 -4.31 -5.29 -21.13
C THR A 15 -4.01 -4.29 -20.02
N ALA A 16 -4.97 -3.96 -19.17
CA ALA A 16 -4.74 -3.05 -18.06
C ALA A 16 -3.99 -3.79 -16.95
N LEU A 17 -2.95 -3.14 -16.44
CA LEU A 17 -2.27 -3.59 -15.22
C LEU A 17 -2.92 -2.94 -13.99
N PRO A 18 -2.99 -3.65 -12.85
CA PRO A 18 -3.33 -3.04 -11.59
C PRO A 18 -2.28 -1.98 -11.27
N ASN A 19 -2.68 -0.92 -10.59
CA ASN A 19 -1.81 0.22 -10.30
C ASN A 19 -1.83 0.63 -8.83
N ILE A 20 -2.35 -0.25 -7.97
CA ILE A 20 -2.31 -0.12 -6.53
C ILE A 20 -1.80 -1.44 -5.96
N GLU A 21 -1.00 -1.34 -4.91
CA GLU A 21 -0.74 -2.45 -4.00
C GLU A 21 -1.22 -2.11 -2.59
N ILE A 22 -1.97 -3.03 -1.99
CA ILE A 22 -2.55 -2.93 -0.65
C ILE A 22 -1.88 -3.97 0.24
N PHE A 23 -1.39 -3.56 1.40
CA PHE A 23 -0.63 -4.43 2.28
C PHE A 23 -0.87 -4.12 3.77
N PRO A 24 -0.82 -5.15 4.63
CA PRO A 24 -0.82 -4.94 6.06
C PRO A 24 0.61 -4.64 6.55
N VAL A 25 0.72 -3.84 7.59
CA VAL A 25 1.91 -3.70 8.42
C VAL A 25 1.55 -4.13 9.83
N THR A 26 2.26 -5.13 10.33
CA THR A 26 2.05 -5.70 11.66
C THR A 26 2.80 -4.92 12.73
N GLN A 27 2.36 -5.05 13.99
CA GLN A 27 3.09 -4.47 15.12
C GLN A 27 4.56 -4.91 15.20
N MET A 28 4.85 -6.16 14.78
CA MET A 28 6.21 -6.68 14.75
C MET A 28 7.09 -5.93 13.74
N GLU A 29 6.56 -5.68 12.52
CA GLU A 29 7.27 -4.90 11.49
C GLU A 29 7.47 -3.45 11.94
N CYS A 30 6.46 -2.84 12.57
CA CYS A 30 6.59 -1.50 13.16
C CYS A 30 7.69 -1.43 14.22
N ASN A 31 7.73 -2.42 15.12
CA ASN A 31 8.77 -2.47 16.16
C ASN A 31 10.16 -2.61 15.53
N TYR A 32 10.30 -3.48 14.53
CA TYR A 32 11.55 -3.62 13.79
C TYR A 32 11.98 -2.31 13.13
N ASN A 33 11.04 -1.61 12.48
CA ASN A 33 11.30 -0.32 11.84
C ASN A 33 11.69 0.77 12.86
N LEU A 34 11.04 0.78 14.03
CA LEU A 34 11.35 1.71 15.13
C LEU A 34 12.73 1.44 15.76
N GLU A 35 13.16 0.18 15.83
CA GLU A 35 14.48 -0.20 16.34
C GLU A 35 15.62 0.14 15.35
N ASN A 36 15.30 0.28 14.05
CA ASN A 36 16.26 0.54 12.97
C ASN A 36 16.01 1.89 12.28
N LEU A 37 15.55 2.91 13.03
CA LEU A 37 15.24 4.25 12.50
C LEU A 37 16.44 4.95 11.86
N ASP A 38 17.67 4.57 12.22
CA ASP A 38 18.90 5.08 11.61
C ASP A 38 19.07 4.66 10.14
N HIS A 39 18.30 3.67 9.68
CA HIS A 39 18.24 3.20 8.29
C HIS A 39 16.90 3.50 7.60
N ALA A 40 16.01 4.28 8.25
CA ALA A 40 14.69 4.57 7.71
C ALA A 40 14.76 5.47 6.46
N ASP A 41 13.81 5.24 5.55
CA ASP A 41 13.54 6.05 4.35
C ASP A 41 12.04 6.40 4.25
N GLU A 42 11.65 7.00 3.13
CA GLU A 42 10.26 7.42 2.84
C GLU A 42 9.26 6.25 2.74
N TYR A 43 9.72 5.00 2.67
CA TYR A 43 8.87 3.79 2.63
C TYR A 43 8.81 3.08 3.99
N THR A 44 9.49 3.61 5.01
CA THR A 44 9.55 2.99 6.33
C THR A 44 8.31 3.34 7.17
N ILE A 45 7.47 2.34 7.42
CA ILE A 45 6.20 2.49 8.15
C ILE A 45 6.39 2.09 9.62
N THR A 46 6.02 2.97 10.55
CA THR A 46 6.20 2.76 11.99
C THR A 46 4.90 2.57 12.77
N GLU A 47 3.76 2.61 12.09
CA GLU A 47 2.44 2.40 12.68
C GLU A 47 1.77 1.14 12.07
N PRO A 48 1.12 0.29 12.89
CA PRO A 48 0.49 -0.92 12.38
C PRO A 48 -0.86 -0.59 11.75
N GLY A 49 -1.21 -1.31 10.70
CA GLY A 49 -2.48 -1.11 10.01
C GLY A 49 -2.45 -1.61 8.58
N TRP A 50 -3.46 -1.23 7.81
CA TRP A 50 -3.50 -1.45 6.37
C TRP A 50 -3.06 -0.20 5.64
N TYR A 51 -2.31 -0.40 4.58
CA TYR A 51 -1.78 0.66 3.75
C TYR A 51 -2.01 0.36 2.28
N TRP A 52 -1.95 1.39 1.45
CA TRP A 52 -1.84 1.23 0.01
C TRP A 52 -0.83 2.21 -0.57
N TRP A 53 -0.25 1.89 -1.71
CA TRP A 53 0.50 2.86 -2.54
C TRP A 53 0.18 2.66 -4.01
N SER A 54 0.44 3.69 -4.81
CA SER A 54 0.42 3.58 -6.27
C SER A 54 1.64 2.80 -6.72
N CYS A 55 1.44 1.67 -7.38
CA CYS A 55 2.53 0.84 -7.89
C CYS A 55 2.03 -0.12 -8.96
N PHE A 56 2.73 -0.17 -10.11
CA PHE A 56 2.53 -1.23 -11.10
C PHE A 56 3.24 -2.53 -10.67
N PRO A 57 2.79 -3.70 -11.16
CA PRO A 57 3.39 -4.97 -10.76
C PRO A 57 4.90 -5.03 -11.02
N GLY A 58 5.68 -5.19 -9.95
CA GLY A 58 7.14 -5.30 -10.02
C GLY A 58 7.87 -3.96 -10.11
N CYS A 59 7.17 -2.84 -10.01
CA CYS A 59 7.78 -1.51 -9.87
C CYS A 59 8.09 -1.19 -8.41
N LEU A 60 8.88 -0.14 -8.20
CA LEU A 60 8.95 0.52 -6.90
C LEU A 60 7.66 1.34 -6.68
N PRO A 61 7.29 1.63 -5.43
CA PRO A 61 6.17 2.51 -5.15
C PRO A 61 6.40 3.89 -5.79
N ASP A 62 5.35 4.46 -6.37
CA ASP A 62 5.39 5.80 -6.96
C ASP A 62 5.14 6.91 -5.90
N SER A 63 4.91 6.53 -4.65
CA SER A 63 4.60 7.42 -3.53
C SER A 63 4.96 6.80 -2.16
N GLU A 64 4.90 7.62 -1.11
CA GLU A 64 4.76 7.12 0.26
C GLU A 64 3.47 6.28 0.40
N ALA A 65 3.40 5.47 1.46
CA ALA A 65 2.23 4.66 1.76
C ALA A 65 1.11 5.48 2.39
N PHE A 66 -0.11 5.32 1.89
CA PHE A 66 -1.33 5.91 2.45
C PHE A 66 -1.93 4.99 3.50
N GLY A 67 -2.21 5.52 4.69
CA GLY A 67 -2.73 4.79 5.86
C GLY A 67 -2.24 5.41 7.18
N PRO A 68 -2.36 4.70 8.32
CA PRO A 68 -2.94 3.36 8.48
C PRO A 68 -4.47 3.36 8.41
N PHE A 69 -5.03 2.31 7.80
CA PHE A 69 -6.45 1.97 7.83
C PHE A 69 -6.72 0.75 8.71
N ASP A 70 -7.91 0.70 9.31
CA ASP A 70 -8.29 -0.42 10.19
C ASP A 70 -8.43 -1.75 9.42
N THR A 71 -8.86 -1.70 8.16
CA THR A 71 -9.13 -2.88 7.34
C THR A 71 -8.62 -2.72 5.92
N LYS A 72 -8.38 -3.85 5.26
CA LYS A 72 -8.01 -3.91 3.85
C LYS A 72 -9.03 -3.21 2.95
N GLU A 73 -10.32 -3.36 3.28
CA GLU A 73 -11.43 -2.79 2.51
C GLU A 73 -11.42 -1.27 2.57
N LYS A 74 -11.14 -0.67 3.74
CA LYS A 74 -11.00 0.79 3.87
C LYS A 74 -9.82 1.32 3.07
N ALA A 75 -8.68 0.63 3.11
CA ALA A 75 -7.52 0.99 2.29
C ALA A 75 -7.84 0.91 0.78
N LEU A 76 -8.59 -0.11 0.35
CA LEU A 76 -9.03 -0.24 -1.04
C LEU A 76 -10.02 0.86 -1.46
N GLU A 77 -10.93 1.21 -0.57
CA GLU A 77 -11.94 2.26 -0.84
C GLU A 77 -11.26 3.62 -0.98
N ASP A 78 -10.37 3.97 -0.06
CA ASP A 78 -9.55 5.18 -0.13
C ASP A 78 -8.69 5.24 -1.40
N ALA A 79 -8.03 4.14 -1.76
CA ALA A 79 -7.20 4.08 -2.97
C ALA A 79 -7.98 4.26 -4.28
N ARG A 80 -9.30 4.03 -4.26
CA ARG A 80 -10.19 4.24 -5.43
C ARG A 80 -10.76 5.66 -5.48
N ASP A 81 -10.70 6.40 -4.38
CA ASP A 81 -11.15 7.79 -4.26
C ASP A 81 -10.01 8.80 -4.47
N PHE A 82 -8.76 8.33 -4.62
CA PHE A 82 -7.55 9.12 -4.89
C PHE A 82 -7.46 9.60 -6.34
#